data_AF-A0A3N6EUQ5-F1
#
_entry.id   AF-A0A3N6EUQ5-F1
#
_cell.length_a   1.000
_cell.length_b   1.000
_cell.length_c   1.000
_cell.angle_alpha   90.00
_cell.angle_beta   90.00
_cell.angle_gamma   90.00
#
_symmetry.space_group_name_H-M   'P 1'
#
loop_
_entity.id
_entity.type
_entity.pdbx_description
1 polymer ?
#
loop_
_entity_poly.entity_id
_entity_poly.type
_entity_poly.pdbx_seq_one_letter_code
_entity_poly.pdbx_strand_id
1 'polypeptide(L)'
;MNHRSTGTSSGLRRISPYTPAPEHACPVGETSGTSLDDLLVQVAHGGRSAFSTLYDLTAPMLWGIARERAEPGTPVEDQLRAIYARIWKHAPSYRPGPHAIAWLVHEATALPGR
;
A
#
# COMPACT_ATOMS: atom_id res chain seq x y z
N MET A 1 -50.18 24.35 37.30
CA MET A 1 -50.50 23.72 35.99
C MET A 1 -49.25 23.09 35.44
N ASN A 2 -49.38 21.91 34.84
CA ASN A 2 -48.39 20.84 34.90
C ASN A 2 -47.31 20.92 33.81
N HIS A 3 -46.09 20.50 34.19
CA HIS A 3 -44.97 20.18 33.31
C HIS A 3 -45.18 18.83 32.61
N ARG A 4 -44.75 18.72 31.34
CA ARG A 4 -44.46 17.47 30.60
C ARG A 4 -43.50 17.85 29.46
N SER A 5 -42.20 17.50 29.48
CA SER A 5 -41.58 16.21 29.08
C SER A 5 -41.98 15.82 27.63
N THR A 6 -41.15 15.37 26.70
CA THR A 6 -39.75 14.90 26.61
C THR A 6 -39.58 14.38 25.15
N GLY A 7 -38.38 14.48 24.57
CA GLY A 7 -37.92 13.63 23.46
C GLY A 7 -38.58 13.91 22.10
N THR A 8 -37.95 13.72 20.94
CA THR A 8 -37.02 12.65 20.60
C THR A 8 -36.27 13.03 19.32
N SER A 9 -34.98 12.69 19.35
CA SER A 9 -33.97 12.74 18.30
C SER A 9 -34.23 11.73 17.17
N SER A 10 -33.42 11.83 16.11
CA SER A 10 -33.09 10.74 15.17
C SER A 10 -34.13 10.52 14.06
N GLY A 11 -33.79 10.57 12.78
CA GLY A 11 -32.52 10.25 12.16
C GLY A 11 -32.88 9.36 10.98
N LEU A 12 -32.68 9.85 9.75
CA LEU A 12 -32.74 9.00 8.57
C LEU A 12 -31.52 9.25 7.69
N ARG A 13 -30.42 8.71 8.19
CA ARG A 13 -29.27 8.29 7.39
C ARG A 13 -29.79 7.19 6.46
N ARG A 14 -29.98 7.51 5.19
CA ARG A 14 -30.34 6.56 4.14
C ARG A 14 -29.16 5.61 3.93
N ILE A 15 -29.12 4.52 4.70
CA ILE A 15 -28.17 3.43 4.49
C ILE A 15 -28.54 2.75 3.18
N SER A 16 -27.71 2.98 2.16
CA SER A 16 -27.72 2.15 0.97
C SER A 16 -27.34 0.74 1.39
N PRO A 17 -28.06 -0.31 0.97
CA PRO A 17 -27.50 -1.64 1.02
C PRO A 17 -26.40 -1.68 -0.04
N TYR A 18 -25.17 -1.35 0.35
CA TYR A 18 -24.02 -1.78 -0.44
C TYR A 18 -24.08 -3.30 -0.41
N THR A 19 -24.48 -3.90 -1.53
CA THR A 19 -24.23 -5.32 -1.77
C THR A 19 -22.77 -5.39 -2.18
N PRO A 20 -21.84 -5.85 -1.32
CA PRO A 20 -20.51 -6.17 -1.80
C PRO A 20 -20.67 -7.21 -2.91
N ALA A 21 -20.16 -6.90 -4.09
CA ALA A 21 -20.00 -7.92 -5.11
C ALA A 21 -19.21 -9.08 -4.51
N PRO A 22 -19.50 -10.34 -4.86
CA PRO A 22 -18.61 -11.44 -4.53
C PRO A 22 -17.36 -11.34 -5.42
N GLU A 23 -16.47 -10.40 -5.10
CA GLU A 23 -15.14 -10.27 -5.74
C GLU A 23 -14.12 -11.25 -5.14
N HIS A 24 -14.50 -12.03 -4.13
CA HIS A 24 -13.75 -13.18 -3.62
C HIS A 24 -14.14 -14.49 -4.31
N ALA A 25 -14.35 -14.47 -5.62
CA ALA A 25 -14.07 -15.69 -6.38
C ALA A 25 -12.57 -15.94 -6.23
N CYS A 26 -12.18 -16.83 -5.30
CA CYS A 26 -10.82 -17.34 -5.25
C CYS A 26 -10.66 -18.30 -6.44
N PRO A 27 -9.94 -17.96 -7.52
CA PRO A 27 -9.29 -19.03 -8.24
C PRO A 27 -8.22 -19.57 -7.30
N VAL A 28 -8.42 -20.77 -6.76
CA VAL A 28 -7.28 -21.63 -6.44
C VAL A 28 -6.62 -21.94 -7.77
N GLY A 29 -5.71 -21.06 -8.16
CA GLY A 29 -4.82 -21.19 -9.29
C GLY A 29 -3.43 -20.94 -8.75
N GLU A 30 -2.85 -21.98 -8.15
CA GLU A 30 -1.41 -22.18 -8.02
C GLU A 30 -0.62 -20.91 -7.63
N THR A 31 -0.48 -20.63 -6.33
CA THR A 31 0.55 -19.70 -5.85
C THR A 31 1.93 -20.37 -5.97
N SER A 32 2.34 -20.68 -7.19
CA SER A 32 3.75 -20.69 -7.56
C SER A 32 4.23 -19.26 -7.30
N GLY A 33 4.80 -19.05 -6.12
CA GLY A 33 5.03 -17.72 -5.54
C GLY A 33 5.63 -16.75 -6.55
N THR A 34 4.84 -15.75 -6.95
CA THR A 34 5.28 -14.70 -7.86
C THR A 34 6.54 -14.07 -7.30
N SER A 35 7.63 -14.14 -8.05
CA SER A 35 8.92 -13.59 -7.61
C SER A 35 8.84 -12.06 -7.47
N LEU A 36 9.72 -11.46 -6.67
CA LEU A 36 9.81 -9.99 -6.59
C LEU A 36 10.12 -9.35 -7.95
N ASP A 37 10.86 -10.06 -8.80
CA ASP A 37 11.12 -9.69 -10.19
C ASP A 37 9.83 -9.57 -11.00
N ASP A 38 9.00 -10.62 -10.99
CA ASP A 38 7.72 -10.65 -11.70
C ASP A 38 6.80 -9.54 -11.21
N LEU A 39 6.75 -9.32 -9.89
CA LEU A 39 5.98 -8.23 -9.30
C LEU A 39 6.47 -6.87 -9.81
N LEU A 40 7.78 -6.61 -9.79
CA LEU A 40 8.33 -5.36 -10.28
C LEU A 40 8.10 -5.14 -11.78
N VAL A 41 8.16 -6.20 -12.59
CA VAL A 41 7.79 -6.14 -14.01
C VAL A 41 6.32 -5.76 -14.17
N GLN A 42 5.42 -6.37 -13.42
CA GLN A 42 4.00 -6.01 -13.50
C GLN A 42 3.73 -4.57 -13.01
N VAL A 43 4.43 -4.12 -11.96
CA VAL A 43 4.36 -2.74 -11.48
C VAL A 43 4.87 -1.75 -12.53
N ALA A 44 5.94 -2.09 -13.25
CA ALA A 44 6.45 -1.29 -14.37
C ALA A 44 5.39 -1.05 -15.47
N HIS A 45 4.43 -1.96 -15.62
CA HIS A 45 3.30 -1.85 -16.55
C HIS A 45 2.04 -1.23 -15.90
N GLY A 46 2.13 -0.71 -14.68
CA GLY A 46 1.00 -0.11 -13.95
C GLY A 46 0.13 -1.11 -13.18
N GLY A 47 0.63 -2.32 -12.92
CA GLY A 47 -0.06 -3.36 -12.17
C GLY A 47 -0.28 -2.99 -10.69
N ARG A 48 -1.47 -2.51 -10.35
CA ARG A 48 -1.83 -2.13 -8.97
C ARG A 48 -1.89 -3.32 -8.00
N SER A 49 -2.43 -4.46 -8.45
CA SER A 49 -2.47 -5.67 -7.62
C SER A 49 -1.06 -6.19 -7.32
N ALA A 50 -0.18 -6.19 -8.33
CA ALA A 50 1.24 -6.52 -8.16
C ALA A 50 1.94 -5.57 -7.18
N PHE A 51 1.60 -4.27 -7.23
CA PHE A 51 2.13 -3.30 -6.29
C PHE A 51 1.65 -3.54 -4.85
N SER A 52 0.38 -3.92 -4.67
CA SER A 52 -0.13 -4.31 -3.36
C SER A 52 0.63 -5.52 -2.82
N THR A 53 0.78 -6.57 -3.63
CA THR A 53 1.54 -7.76 -3.22
C THR A 53 3.01 -7.43 -2.94
N LEU A 54 3.63 -6.58 -3.76
CA LEU A 54 4.99 -6.10 -3.52
C LEU A 54 5.09 -5.36 -2.18
N TYR A 55 4.12 -4.49 -1.88
CA TYR A 55 4.04 -3.77 -0.61
C TYR A 55 3.95 -4.76 0.56
N ASP A 56 3.00 -5.69 0.53
CA ASP A 56 2.78 -6.67 1.61
C ASP A 56 4.05 -7.49 1.91
N LEU A 57 4.80 -7.87 0.88
CA LEU A 57 6.02 -8.67 1.01
C LEU A 57 7.23 -7.85 1.51
N THR A 58 7.29 -6.55 1.21
CA THR A 58 8.51 -5.73 1.40
C THR A 58 8.39 -4.68 2.50
N ALA A 59 7.16 -4.37 2.94
CA ALA A 59 6.90 -3.33 3.93
C ALA A 59 7.68 -3.51 5.23
N PRO A 60 7.81 -4.73 5.82
CA PRO A 60 8.59 -4.91 7.04
C PRO A 60 10.07 -4.49 6.88
N MET A 61 10.67 -4.80 5.71
CA MET A 61 12.07 -4.45 5.40
C MET A 61 12.21 -2.95 5.16
N LEU A 62 11.36 -2.38 4.31
CA LEU A 62 11.43 -0.96 3.95
C LEU A 62 11.03 -0.05 5.11
N TRP A 63 10.27 -0.55 6.09
CA TRP A 63 9.99 0.18 7.32
C TRP A 63 11.23 0.43 8.17
N GLY A 64 12.13 -0.54 8.26
CA GLY A 64 13.42 -0.36 8.94
C GLY A 64 14.24 0.77 8.31
N ILE A 65 14.32 0.78 6.97
CA ILE A 65 15.01 1.83 6.20
C ILE A 65 14.30 3.17 6.37
N ALA A 66 12.97 3.20 6.28
CA ALA A 66 12.18 4.42 6.45
C ALA A 66 12.42 5.05 7.83
N ARG A 67 12.53 4.24 8.88
CA ARG A 67 12.78 4.71 10.25
C ARG A 67 14.16 5.34 10.41
N GLU A 68 15.17 4.74 9.78
CA GLU A 68 16.53 5.28 9.76
C GLU A 68 16.61 6.61 8.99
N ARG A 69 15.82 6.76 7.93
CA ARG A 69 15.81 7.93 7.05
C ARG A 69 14.77 8.99 7.41
N ALA A 70 13.98 8.81 8.47
CA ALA A 70 12.94 9.76 8.82
C ALA A 70 13.58 11.02 9.45
N GLU A 71 13.29 12.19 8.89
CA GLU A 71 13.70 13.47 9.47
C GLU A 71 12.98 13.72 10.81
N PRO A 72 13.58 14.52 11.72
CA PRO A 72 12.94 14.88 12.99
C PRO A 72 11.53 15.45 12.79
N GLY A 73 10.53 14.84 13.44
CA GLY A 73 9.13 15.26 13.35
C GLY A 73 8.35 14.69 12.15
N THR A 74 8.99 13.97 11.24
CA THR A 74 8.31 13.27 10.15
C THR A 74 7.87 11.88 10.62
N PRO A 75 6.57 11.52 10.53
CA PRO A 75 6.13 10.15 10.80
C PRO A 75 6.82 9.19 9.84
N VAL A 76 7.33 8.08 10.36
CA VAL A 76 7.97 7.04 9.53
C VAL A 76 7.03 6.57 8.40
N GLU A 77 5.71 6.62 8.63
CA GLU A 77 4.68 6.23 7.65
C GLU A 77 4.67 7.14 6.44
N ASP A 78 4.93 8.43 6.64
CA ASP A 78 5.07 9.38 5.54
C ASP A 78 6.32 9.07 4.72
N GLN A 79 7.42 8.75 5.39
CA GLN A 79 8.65 8.35 4.73
C GLN A 79 8.50 7.04 3.95
N LEU A 80 7.81 6.05 4.51
CA LEU A 80 7.50 4.80 3.81
C LEU A 80 6.60 5.03 2.60
N ARG A 81 5.55 5.85 2.72
CA ARG A 81 4.69 6.23 1.59
C ARG A 81 5.50 6.95 0.49
N ALA A 82 6.47 7.79 0.86
CA ALA A 82 7.37 8.43 -0.10
C ALA A 82 8.29 7.42 -0.82
N ILE A 83 8.83 6.43 -0.10
CA ILE A 83 9.61 5.32 -0.68
C ILE A 83 8.78 4.56 -1.72
N TYR A 84 7.57 4.14 -1.37
CA TYR A 84 6.69 3.41 -2.29
C TYR A 84 6.24 4.25 -3.48
N ALA A 85 5.95 5.53 -3.28
CA ALA A 85 5.65 6.44 -4.39
C ALA A 85 6.81 6.58 -5.36
N ARG A 86 8.06 6.56 -4.86
CA ARG A 86 9.25 6.54 -5.70
C ARG A 86 9.41 5.22 -6.45
N ILE A 87 9.28 4.08 -5.76
CA ILE A 87 9.34 2.75 -6.37
C ILE A 87 8.34 2.66 -7.53
N TRP A 88 7.10 3.08 -7.34
CA TRP A 88 6.08 3.10 -8.41
C TRP A 88 6.53 3.92 -9.62
N LYS A 89 7.07 5.13 -9.39
CA LYS A 89 7.55 6.01 -10.48
C LYS A 89 8.76 5.44 -11.22
N HIS A 90 9.62 4.70 -10.52
CA HIS A 90 10.90 4.21 -11.04
C HIS A 90 10.84 2.76 -11.54
N ALA A 91 9.76 2.03 -11.25
CA ALA A 91 9.55 0.66 -11.71
C ALA A 91 9.74 0.46 -13.23
N PRO A 92 9.34 1.39 -14.14
CA PRO A 92 9.63 1.24 -15.57
C PRO A 92 11.13 1.17 -15.93
N SER A 93 12.00 1.67 -15.06
CA SER A 93 13.46 1.60 -15.22
C SER A 93 14.06 0.29 -14.70
N TYR A 94 13.27 -0.52 -13.98
CA TYR A 94 13.73 -1.80 -13.48
C TYR A 94 14.13 -2.75 -14.63
N ARG A 95 15.16 -3.55 -14.37
CA ARG A 95 15.65 -4.59 -15.28
C ARG A 95 15.58 -5.91 -14.54
N PRO A 96 14.78 -6.89 -15.01
CA PRO A 96 14.63 -8.19 -14.35
C PRO A 96 15.98 -8.91 -14.20
N GLY A 97 16.20 -9.54 -13.05
CA GLY A 97 17.42 -10.25 -12.66
C GLY A 97 17.45 -10.52 -11.16
N PRO A 98 18.43 -11.27 -10.63
CA PRO A 98 18.42 -11.82 -9.26
C PRO A 98 18.57 -10.80 -8.12
N HIS A 99 18.29 -9.52 -8.36
CA HIS A 99 18.62 -8.38 -7.53
C HIS A 99 17.43 -7.46 -7.24
N ALA A 100 16.18 -7.96 -7.32
CA ALA A 100 14.98 -7.19 -6.98
C ALA A 100 15.06 -6.48 -5.62
N ILE A 101 15.51 -7.20 -4.58
CA ILE A 101 15.69 -6.62 -3.23
C ILE A 101 16.75 -5.51 -3.23
N ALA A 102 17.90 -5.73 -3.89
CA ALA A 102 18.95 -4.73 -3.95
C ALA A 102 18.48 -3.45 -4.66
N TRP A 103 17.69 -3.59 -5.73
CA TRP A 103 17.08 -2.47 -6.43
C TRP A 103 16.06 -1.72 -5.54
N LEU A 104 15.22 -2.44 -4.79
CA LEU A 104 14.28 -1.83 -3.84
C LEU A 104 14.98 -1.04 -2.74
N VAL A 105 16.05 -1.60 -2.15
CA VAL A 105 16.85 -0.93 -1.12
C VAL A 105 17.56 0.29 -1.71
N HIS A 106 18.09 0.19 -2.92
CA HIS A 106 18.67 1.32 -3.64
C HIS A 106 17.63 2.45 -3.82
N GLU A 107 16.42 2.15 -4.31
CA GLU A 107 15.38 3.16 -4.47
C GLU A 107 14.93 3.76 -3.13
N ALA A 108 14.83 2.96 -2.07
CA ALA A 108 14.47 3.42 -0.73
C ALA A 108 15.53 4.37 -0.13
N THR A 109 16.80 4.10 -0.38
CA THR A 109 17.93 4.90 0.12
C THR A 109 18.27 6.10 -0.78
N ALA A 110 17.72 6.18 -1.98
CA ALA A 110 17.92 7.30 -2.90
C ALA A 110 17.01 8.51 -2.60
N LEU A 111 16.16 8.46 -1.56
CA LEU A 111 15.34 9.61 -1.18
C LEU A 111 16.21 10.75 -0.62
N PRO A 112 16.16 11.96 -1.21
CA PRO A 112 16.73 13.14 -0.59
C PRO A 112 15.93 13.47 0.67
N GLY A 113 16.62 13.76 1.79
CA GLY A 113 16.00 14.44 2.93
C GLY A 113 15.43 15.76 2.40
N ARG A 114 14.10 15.92 2.48
CA ARG A 114 13.43 17.10 1.95
C ARG A 114 13.61 18.29 2.86
#